data_AF-A0A8C9TJK2-F1
#
_entry.id   AF-A0A8C9TJK2-F1
#
_cell.length_a   1.000
_cell.length_b   1.000
_cell.length_c   1.000
_cell.angle_alpha   90.00
_cell.angle_beta   90.00
_cell.angle_gamma   90.00
#
_symmetry.space_group_name_H-M   'P 1'
#
loop_
_entity.id
_entity.type
_entity.pdbx_description
1 polymer ?
#
loop_
_entity_poly.entity_id
_entity_poly.type
_entity_poly.pdbx_seq_one_letter_code
_entity_poly.pdbx_strand_id
1 'polypeptide(L)'
;MSGVARFLSPQAHSFTRVPTSHPQGAVLSSWKAVWVVLSDDGLDFYKKKADSSPKGMIPLKGATLTCPCQDFPKRPLVFKISASKNQEHFFQATHLEDREMWVKDIKRTITCLQAGKKFARKSTRRSIRLPDTVNLSDLYLQMKDQESGVKEQKLEKEKRIFNHCFTGSTVIDWLISKAKARNRQEGLMLATGLLNEGFLQPAGDLSKGAAEGGAESVLLDQPDALYYFADSGFFCEGYSSDEDTIVKEEFRGAIVKQGCLLKQGHRRKNWKVRKFILRDDPAYIHYYDPGKGEINPLGSIHLRGSVVTAVEHIPDAKKHDVEGNLFEIITSDDTHYFLQAATAEERKEWIRSIHTVAKSGK
;
A
#
# COMPACT_ATOMS: atom_id res chain seq x y z
N MET A 1 16.28 -12.11 18.18
CA MET A 1 16.08 -10.64 18.22
C MET A 1 14.59 -10.39 18.09
N SER A 2 14.05 -9.52 18.93
CA SER A 2 12.62 -9.33 19.19
C SER A 2 11.83 -8.89 17.95
N GLY A 3 10.64 -9.48 17.82
CA GLY A 3 9.74 -9.34 16.68
C GLY A 3 9.25 -7.91 16.46
N VAL A 4 9.42 -7.46 15.23
CA VAL A 4 8.92 -6.18 14.71
C VAL A 4 7.52 -6.42 14.16
N ALA A 5 6.52 -5.72 14.69
CA ALA A 5 5.22 -5.63 14.05
C ALA A 5 5.35 -4.67 12.85
N ARG A 6 5.44 -5.22 11.62
CA ARG A 6 5.40 -4.41 10.40
C ARG A 6 3.94 -4.22 9.98
N PHE A 7 3.39 -3.03 10.22
CA PHE A 7 2.18 -2.60 9.51
C PHE A 7 2.53 -1.58 8.44
N LEU A 8 1.92 -1.78 7.27
CA LEU A 8 2.03 -0.96 6.08
C LEU A 8 0.78 -0.09 5.96
N SER A 9 0.92 1.24 5.91
CA SER A 9 0.01 2.12 5.16
C SER A 9 0.71 3.46 4.87
N PRO A 10 0.63 4.00 3.64
CA PRO A 10 1.43 5.13 3.19
C PRO A 10 0.81 6.46 3.64
N GLN A 11 1.66 7.44 3.98
CA GLN A 11 1.31 8.87 4.16
C GLN A 11 0.83 9.29 5.57
N ALA A 12 1.42 8.77 6.64
CA ALA A 12 1.35 9.48 7.91
C ALA A 12 2.12 10.81 7.78
N HIS A 13 1.47 11.96 7.94
CA HIS A 13 2.20 13.21 8.02
C HIS A 13 2.61 13.48 9.47
N SER A 14 3.91 13.56 9.74
CA SER A 14 4.40 13.88 11.09
C SER A 14 4.64 15.39 11.27
N PHE A 15 4.31 15.89 12.45
CA PHE A 15 4.62 17.24 12.93
C PHE A 15 5.22 17.10 14.32
N THR A 16 6.42 17.61 14.54
CA THR A 16 7.04 17.63 15.87
C THR A 16 7.23 19.07 16.29
N ARG A 17 6.59 19.50 17.39
CA ARG A 17 6.83 20.83 17.95
C ARG A 17 8.08 20.74 18.84
N VAL A 18 9.17 21.36 18.41
CA VAL A 18 10.39 21.49 19.23
C VAL A 18 10.37 22.89 19.85
N PRO A 19 10.37 23.04 21.18
CA PRO A 19 10.53 24.35 21.80
C PRO A 19 11.99 24.78 21.62
N THR A 20 12.25 25.80 20.80
CA THR A 20 13.56 26.46 20.77
C THR A 20 13.55 27.63 21.75
N SER A 21 14.59 27.71 22.57
CA SER A 21 14.83 28.79 23.53
C SER A 21 15.29 30.08 22.84
N HIS A 22 14.43 30.70 22.03
CA HIS A 22 14.58 32.10 21.63
C HIS A 22 13.20 32.75 21.52
N PRO A 23 12.97 33.91 22.17
CA PRO A 23 11.73 34.63 22.03
C PRO A 23 11.71 35.27 20.64
N GLN A 24 10.65 35.03 19.87
CA GLN A 24 10.40 35.56 18.53
C GLN A 24 11.23 34.92 17.41
N GLY A 25 10.76 33.77 16.90
CA GLY A 25 11.28 33.18 15.67
C GLY A 25 10.27 32.21 15.08
N ALA A 26 9.78 32.49 13.88
CA ALA A 26 8.74 31.71 13.20
C ALA A 26 9.10 30.22 13.12
N VAL A 27 8.20 29.37 13.63
CA VAL A 27 8.32 27.91 13.56
C VAL A 27 7.98 27.46 12.13
N LEU A 28 8.99 27.36 11.25
CA LEU A 28 8.84 26.75 9.93
C LEU A 28 8.61 25.24 10.07
N SER A 29 7.35 24.84 10.20
CA SER A 29 6.93 23.44 10.37
C SER A 29 5.93 23.06 9.27
N SER A 30 6.27 22.01 8.50
CA SER A 30 5.47 21.50 7.39
C SER A 30 5.16 20.03 7.58
N TRP A 31 3.93 19.62 7.22
CA TRP A 31 3.47 18.24 7.25
C TRP A 31 4.26 17.40 6.23
N LYS A 32 4.96 16.35 6.68
CA LYS A 32 5.78 15.48 5.81
C LYS A 32 5.32 14.05 5.89
N ALA A 33 5.07 13.43 4.73
CA ALA A 33 4.77 12.01 4.66
C ALA A 33 5.98 11.21 5.16
N VAL A 34 5.75 10.38 6.17
CA VAL A 34 6.74 9.49 6.78
C VAL A 34 6.21 8.07 6.78
N TRP A 35 7.14 7.13 6.74
CA TRP A 35 6.85 5.73 7.00
C TRP A 35 6.96 5.50 8.51
N VAL A 36 5.95 4.94 9.16
CA VAL A 36 5.94 4.78 10.63
C VAL A 36 5.73 3.32 10.98
N VAL A 37 6.54 2.81 11.90
CA VAL A 37 6.51 1.44 12.41
C VAL A 37 6.30 1.50 13.92
N LEU A 38 5.35 0.73 14.44
CA LEU A 38 5.14 0.59 15.88
C LEU A 38 5.96 -0.58 16.40
N SER A 39 6.95 -0.27 17.23
CA SER A 39 7.84 -1.23 17.90
C SER A 39 7.34 -1.54 19.31
N ASP A 40 8.05 -2.41 20.04
CA ASP A 40 7.65 -2.83 21.40
C ASP A 40 7.84 -1.75 22.47
N ASP A 41 8.60 -0.70 22.16
CA ASP A 41 8.98 0.39 23.06
C ASP A 41 8.71 1.81 22.50
N GLY A 42 8.44 1.95 21.21
CA GLY A 42 8.33 3.24 20.55
C GLY A 42 7.72 3.21 19.14
N LEU A 43 7.65 4.39 18.52
CA LEU A 43 7.31 4.57 17.11
C LEU A 43 8.56 4.97 16.33
N ASP A 44 8.98 4.11 15.42
CA ASP A 44 10.07 4.37 14.49
C ASP A 44 9.54 5.03 13.23
N PHE A 45 10.16 6.12 12.79
CA PHE A 45 9.80 6.75 11.52
C PHE A 45 10.96 6.79 10.53
N TYR A 46 10.64 6.49 9.28
CA TYR A 46 11.58 6.35 8.16
C TYR A 46 11.19 7.32 7.04
N LYS A 47 12.15 7.65 6.17
CA LYS A 47 11.87 8.51 5.00
C LYS A 47 11.15 7.70 3.93
N LYS A 48 11.55 6.43 3.75
CA LYS A 48 11.01 5.49 2.78
C LYS A 48 10.88 4.11 3.44
N LYS A 49 9.98 3.29 2.88
CA LYS A 49 9.75 1.91 3.31
C LYS A 49 10.99 1.00 3.21
N ALA A 50 11.87 1.26 2.24
CA ALA A 50 13.08 0.47 1.99
C ALA A 50 14.29 0.89 2.84
N ASP A 51 14.16 1.92 3.67
CA ASP A 51 15.26 2.38 4.51
C ASP A 51 15.52 1.35 5.62
N SER A 52 16.78 0.92 5.77
CA SER A 52 17.19 -0.06 6.79
C SER A 52 17.35 0.55 8.18
N SER A 53 17.43 1.89 8.29
CA SER A 53 17.60 2.62 9.54
C SER A 53 16.51 3.67 9.76
N PRO A 54 15.94 3.78 10.98
CA PRO A 54 14.95 4.81 11.28
C PRO A 54 15.60 6.19 11.34
N LYS A 55 14.87 7.22 10.91
CA LYS A 55 15.27 8.63 11.07
C LYS A 55 15.17 9.09 12.52
N GLY A 56 14.35 8.42 13.30
CA GLY A 56 14.17 8.67 14.71
C GLY A 56 13.10 7.75 15.29
N MET A 57 13.11 7.67 16.60
CA MET A 57 12.18 6.88 17.39
C MET A 57 11.49 7.81 18.40
N ILE A 58 10.18 7.68 18.54
CA ILE A 58 9.39 8.34 19.58
C ILE A 58 9.13 7.31 20.68
N PRO A 59 9.73 7.45 21.86
CA PRO A 59 9.49 6.52 22.97
C PRO A 59 8.04 6.61 23.42
N LEU A 60 7.37 5.47 23.54
CA LEU A 60 5.97 5.41 24.03
C LEU A 60 5.88 5.21 25.54
N LYS A 61 6.99 4.87 26.21
CA LYS A 61 7.04 4.75 27.67
C LYS A 61 6.78 6.11 28.31
N GLY A 62 5.67 6.23 29.03
CA GLY A 62 5.25 7.49 29.66
C GLY A 62 4.67 8.52 28.68
N ALA A 63 4.43 8.15 27.42
CA ALA A 63 3.74 9.01 26.47
C ALA A 63 2.22 9.05 26.75
N THR A 64 1.54 10.09 26.27
CA THR A 64 0.08 10.19 26.26
C THR A 64 -0.43 10.37 24.83
N LEU A 65 -1.58 9.78 24.52
CA LEU A 65 -2.21 9.87 23.19
C LEU A 65 -3.53 10.65 23.28
N THR A 66 -3.68 11.69 22.48
CA THR A 66 -4.89 12.51 22.37
C THR A 66 -5.54 12.32 20.99
N CYS A 67 -6.77 11.80 20.99
CA CYS A 67 -7.64 11.71 19.82
C CYS A 67 -9.10 11.84 20.27
N PRO A 68 -9.92 12.74 19.70
CA PRO A 68 -9.60 13.67 18.60
C PRO A 68 -8.62 14.77 19.01
N CYS A 69 -7.75 15.20 18.10
CA CYS A 69 -6.78 16.27 18.35
C CYS A 69 -7.45 17.66 18.24
N GLN A 70 -7.51 18.41 19.34
CA GLN A 70 -8.15 19.73 19.38
C GLN A 70 -7.27 20.85 18.78
N ASP A 71 -5.95 20.64 18.67
CA ASP A 71 -5.01 21.59 18.08
C ASP A 71 -5.26 21.83 16.57
N PHE A 72 -5.95 20.90 15.91
CA PHE A 72 -6.28 20.96 14.48
C PHE A 72 -7.77 20.67 14.22
N PRO A 73 -8.69 21.57 14.60
CA PRO A 73 -10.15 21.30 14.55
C PRO A 73 -10.68 21.05 13.13
N LYS A 74 -9.98 21.52 12.09
CA LYS A 74 -10.32 21.30 10.67
C LYS A 74 -9.72 20.01 10.08
N ARG A 75 -8.99 19.20 10.86
CA ARG A 75 -8.34 17.97 10.40
C ARG A 75 -8.74 16.79 11.29
N PRO A 76 -9.90 16.16 11.01
CA PRO A 76 -10.43 15.10 11.88
C PRO A 76 -9.49 13.89 11.97
N LEU A 77 -8.68 13.63 10.94
CA LEU A 77 -7.80 12.46 10.89
C LEU A 77 -6.50 12.61 11.69
N VAL A 78 -6.34 13.71 12.45
CA VAL A 78 -5.13 13.98 13.24
C VAL A 78 -5.26 13.46 14.66
N PHE A 79 -4.22 12.78 15.12
CA PHE A 79 -4.02 12.41 16.52
C PHE A 79 -2.67 12.92 17.03
N LYS A 80 -2.58 13.16 18.34
CA LYS A 80 -1.39 13.70 19.01
C LYS A 80 -0.79 12.68 19.97
N ILE A 81 0.53 12.55 19.96
CA ILE A 81 1.34 11.80 20.93
C ILE A 81 2.22 12.81 21.66
N SER A 82 2.05 12.91 22.98
CA SER A 82 2.93 13.70 23.83
C SER A 82 3.90 12.77 24.54
N ALA A 83 5.15 12.73 24.07
CA ALA A 83 6.22 11.89 24.60
C ALA A 83 6.94 12.59 25.78
N SER A 84 7.92 11.90 26.39
CA SER A 84 8.71 12.43 27.50
C SER A 84 9.30 13.82 27.19
N LYS A 85 9.42 14.68 28.21
CA LYS A 85 9.89 16.08 28.08
C LYS A 85 8.93 17.01 27.30
N ASN A 86 7.62 16.73 27.31
CA ASN A 86 6.58 17.52 26.62
C ASN A 86 6.80 17.66 25.10
N GLN A 87 7.45 16.68 24.47
CA GLN A 87 7.60 16.67 23.03
C GLN A 87 6.28 16.24 22.38
N GLU A 88 5.63 17.17 21.68
CA GLU A 88 4.37 16.92 21.00
C GLU A 88 4.62 16.49 19.55
N HIS A 89 4.10 15.32 19.21
CA HIS A 89 4.11 14.76 17.87
C HIS A 89 2.67 14.62 17.35
N PHE A 90 2.39 15.10 16.16
CA PHE A 90 1.08 14.97 15.53
C PHE A 90 1.20 14.11 14.29
N PHE A 91 0.23 13.24 14.12
CA PHE A 91 0.14 12.32 13.01
C PHE A 91 -1.22 12.47 12.35
N GLN A 92 -1.24 12.57 11.03
CA GLN A 92 -2.46 12.54 10.24
C GLN A 92 -2.55 11.21 9.49
N ALA A 93 -3.62 10.45 9.71
CA ALA A 93 -3.91 9.25 8.94
C ALA A 93 -4.56 9.60 7.58
N THR A 94 -4.51 8.66 6.64
CA THR A 94 -5.16 8.74 5.32
C THR A 94 -6.67 8.56 5.40
N HIS A 95 -7.12 7.66 6.28
CA HIS A 95 -8.54 7.37 6.51
C HIS A 95 -8.89 7.33 7.99
N LEU A 96 -10.18 7.38 8.28
CA LEU A 96 -10.71 7.31 9.64
C LEU A 96 -10.39 5.96 10.31
N GLU A 97 -10.53 4.86 9.56
CA GLU A 97 -10.23 3.50 10.04
C GLU A 97 -8.75 3.34 10.39
N ASP A 98 -7.86 3.82 9.52
CA ASP A 98 -6.42 3.87 9.78
C ASP A 98 -6.13 4.62 11.09
N ARG A 99 -6.74 5.80 11.29
CA ARG A 99 -6.60 6.59 12.52
C ARG A 99 -7.01 5.77 13.75
N GLU A 100 -8.19 5.17 13.73
CA GLU A 100 -8.73 4.42 14.87
C GLU A 100 -7.85 3.22 15.21
N MET A 101 -7.35 2.51 14.21
CA MET A 101 -6.45 1.37 14.39
C MET A 101 -5.12 1.80 15.01
N TRP A 102 -4.50 2.87 14.48
CA TRP A 102 -3.28 3.45 15.05
C TRP A 102 -3.48 3.91 16.49
N VAL A 103 -4.59 4.60 16.77
CA VAL A 103 -4.93 5.10 18.11
C VAL A 103 -5.09 3.94 19.09
N LYS A 104 -5.79 2.88 18.69
CA LYS A 104 -6.01 1.68 19.50
C LYS A 104 -4.69 0.96 19.83
N ASP A 105 -3.85 0.74 18.83
CA ASP A 105 -2.60 0.02 19.01
C ASP A 105 -1.58 0.82 19.83
N ILE A 106 -1.43 2.12 19.56
CA ILE A 106 -0.54 3.00 20.34
C ILE A 106 -1.01 3.11 21.80
N LYS A 107 -2.32 3.25 22.05
CA LYS A 107 -2.87 3.24 23.43
C LYS A 107 -2.49 1.95 24.16
N ARG A 108 -2.66 0.80 23.49
CA ARG A 108 -2.31 -0.50 24.06
C ARG A 108 -0.81 -0.58 24.38
N THR A 109 0.05 -0.11 23.49
CA THR A 109 1.50 -0.04 23.72
C THR A 109 1.86 0.80 24.92
N ILE A 110 1.31 2.02 25.02
CA ILE A 110 1.52 2.92 26.16
C ILE A 110 1.11 2.24 27.48
N THR A 111 -0.08 1.64 27.53
CA THR A 111 -0.56 0.93 28.73
C THR A 111 0.32 -0.26 29.10
N CYS A 112 0.78 -1.05 28.13
CA CYS A 112 1.72 -2.15 28.39
C CYS A 112 3.03 -1.65 29.00
N LEU A 113 3.62 -0.60 28.41
CA LEU A 113 4.88 -0.01 28.85
C LEU A 113 4.78 0.63 30.24
N GLN A 114 3.64 1.26 30.57
CA GLN A 114 3.36 1.77 31.91
C GLN A 114 3.31 0.66 32.96
N ALA A 115 2.77 -0.51 32.60
CA ALA A 115 2.74 -1.69 33.45
C ALA A 115 4.09 -2.44 33.52
N GLY A 116 5.19 -1.86 32.99
CA GLY A 116 6.51 -2.49 32.95
C GLY A 116 6.60 -3.69 32.02
N LYS A 117 5.60 -3.90 31.15
CA LYS A 117 5.55 -5.01 30.19
C LYS A 117 5.98 -4.50 28.82
N LYS A 118 6.81 -5.27 28.11
CA LYS A 118 7.08 -4.99 26.70
C LYS A 118 5.78 -5.14 25.90
N PHE A 119 5.52 -4.21 25.00
CA PHE A 119 4.42 -4.38 24.06
C PHE A 119 4.82 -5.43 23.02
N ALA A 120 4.42 -6.66 23.25
CA ALA A 120 4.36 -7.66 22.20
C ALA A 120 2.90 -7.77 21.77
N ARG A 121 2.62 -7.76 20.47
CA ARG A 121 1.32 -8.18 19.91
C ARG A 121 1.11 -9.70 20.07
N LYS A 122 1.46 -10.26 21.23
CA LYS A 122 1.31 -11.69 21.61
C LYS A 122 0.30 -11.88 22.76
N SER A 123 -0.70 -11.01 22.92
CA SER A 123 -1.65 -11.17 24.04
C SER A 123 -3.04 -10.55 23.82
N THR A 124 -3.72 -10.92 22.74
CA THR A 124 -5.21 -10.92 22.69
C THR A 124 -5.79 -12.14 21.97
N ARG A 125 -5.20 -13.32 22.16
CA ARG A 125 -5.90 -14.62 22.23
C ARG A 125 -4.87 -15.71 22.54
N ARG A 126 -5.25 -16.64 23.42
CA ARG A 126 -4.43 -17.75 23.93
C ARG A 126 -3.69 -18.45 22.78
N SER A 127 -2.38 -18.24 22.64
CA SER A 127 -1.55 -19.06 21.77
C SER A 127 -0.34 -19.58 22.54
N ILE A 128 -0.25 -20.90 22.54
CA ILE A 128 0.84 -21.68 23.12
C ILE A 128 2.09 -21.32 22.33
N ARG A 129 3.15 -20.81 22.98
CA ARG A 129 4.38 -20.43 22.29
C ARG A 129 4.94 -21.62 21.50
N LEU A 130 5.22 -21.41 20.21
CA LEU A 130 6.16 -22.27 19.48
C LEU A 130 7.56 -22.09 20.10
N PRO A 131 8.37 -23.15 20.22
CA PRO A 131 9.72 -23.06 20.76
C PRO A 131 10.58 -22.05 19.98
N ASP A 132 11.45 -21.31 20.68
CA ASP A 132 12.36 -20.30 20.09
C ASP A 132 13.41 -20.89 19.11
N THR A 133 13.35 -22.20 18.85
CA THR A 133 14.29 -22.98 18.02
C THR A 133 13.79 -23.25 16.59
N VAL A 134 12.55 -22.88 16.25
CA VAL A 134 12.02 -23.18 14.91
C VAL A 134 12.51 -22.15 13.87
N ASN A 135 13.44 -22.58 13.01
CA ASN A 135 13.87 -21.81 11.85
C ASN A 135 12.88 -22.01 10.68
N LEU A 136 12.02 -21.01 10.45
CA LEU A 136 11.00 -21.05 9.40
C LEU A 136 11.59 -21.10 7.98
N SER A 137 12.79 -20.51 7.76
CA SER A 137 13.46 -20.56 6.47
C SER A 137 13.97 -21.97 6.14
N ASP A 138 14.53 -22.67 7.13
CA ASP A 138 14.96 -24.07 6.96
C ASP A 138 13.76 -25.00 6.78
N LEU A 139 12.68 -24.77 7.54
CA LEU A 139 11.42 -25.47 7.37
C LEU A 139 10.83 -25.27 5.96
N TYR A 140 10.89 -24.04 5.43
CA TYR A 140 10.45 -23.71 4.07
C TYR A 140 11.25 -24.47 3.01
N LEU A 141 12.58 -24.54 3.14
CA LEU A 141 13.42 -25.31 2.22
C LEU A 141 13.06 -26.80 2.24
N GLN A 142 12.80 -27.37 3.42
CA GLN A 142 12.36 -28.77 3.55
C GLN A 142 10.96 -29.01 2.97
N MET A 143 10.05 -28.03 3.08
CA MET A 143 8.73 -28.12 2.46
C MET A 143 8.80 -28.13 0.93
N LYS A 144 9.85 -27.56 0.35
CA LYS A 144 10.08 -27.52 -1.10
C LYS A 144 10.88 -28.71 -1.65
N ASP A 145 11.28 -29.64 -0.79
CA ASP A 145 12.03 -30.81 -1.20
C ASP A 145 11.23 -31.68 -2.19
N GLN A 146 11.86 -32.10 -3.28
CA GLN A 146 11.19 -32.74 -4.41
C GLN A 146 10.66 -34.15 -4.08
N GLU A 147 11.29 -34.85 -3.13
CA GLU A 147 10.90 -36.20 -2.73
C GLU A 147 10.04 -36.21 -1.46
N SER A 148 10.39 -35.36 -0.51
CA SER A 148 9.90 -35.42 0.85
C SER A 148 9.07 -34.22 1.27
N GLY A 149 8.97 -33.17 0.44
CA GLY A 149 8.25 -31.92 0.69
C GLY A 149 6.74 -31.97 0.43
N VAL A 150 6.10 -30.81 0.49
CA VAL A 150 4.67 -30.64 0.16
C VAL A 150 4.53 -30.65 -1.36
N LYS A 151 3.74 -31.58 -1.87
CA LYS A 151 3.53 -31.72 -3.32
C LYS A 151 2.66 -30.58 -3.85
N GLU A 152 3.25 -29.78 -4.74
CA GLU A 152 2.54 -28.80 -5.55
C GLU A 152 1.71 -29.52 -6.62
N GLN A 153 0.47 -29.10 -6.79
CA GLN A 153 -0.51 -29.73 -7.68
C GLN A 153 -1.25 -28.68 -8.49
N LYS A 154 -1.82 -29.14 -9.62
CA LYS A 154 -2.80 -28.39 -10.40
C LYS A 154 -4.18 -28.73 -9.86
N LEU A 155 -4.87 -27.75 -9.29
CA LEU A 155 -6.16 -27.91 -8.64
C LEU A 155 -7.22 -27.10 -9.38
N GLU A 156 -8.35 -27.73 -9.73
CA GLU A 156 -9.48 -27.04 -10.35
C GLU A 156 -10.57 -26.79 -9.31
N LYS A 157 -11.02 -25.53 -9.20
CA LYS A 157 -12.09 -25.12 -8.28
C LYS A 157 -12.89 -23.97 -8.90
N GLU A 158 -14.21 -24.10 -8.90
CA GLU A 158 -15.14 -23.07 -9.42
C GLU A 158 -14.85 -22.65 -10.88
N LYS A 159 -14.50 -23.60 -11.76
CA LYS A 159 -14.05 -23.36 -13.15
C LYS A 159 -12.74 -22.55 -13.28
N ARG A 160 -12.01 -22.38 -12.18
CA ARG A 160 -10.67 -21.80 -12.15
C ARG A 160 -9.65 -22.89 -11.93
N ILE A 161 -8.48 -22.75 -12.55
CA ILE A 161 -7.39 -23.70 -12.49
C ILE A 161 -6.23 -23.04 -11.73
N PHE A 162 -5.90 -23.56 -10.55
CA PHE A 162 -4.83 -23.13 -9.67
C PHE A 162 -3.62 -24.03 -9.88
N ASN A 163 -2.54 -23.50 -10.46
CA ASN A 163 -1.31 -24.26 -10.71
C ASN A 163 -0.30 -23.98 -9.59
N HIS A 164 0.55 -24.97 -9.29
CA HIS A 164 1.54 -24.88 -8.22
C HIS A 164 0.92 -24.61 -6.83
N CYS A 165 -0.20 -25.27 -6.55
CA CYS A 165 -0.95 -25.12 -5.30
C CYS A 165 -0.96 -26.38 -4.45
N PHE A 166 -1.24 -26.19 -3.17
CA PHE A 166 -1.53 -27.24 -2.21
C PHE A 166 -2.62 -26.76 -1.25
N THR A 167 -3.19 -27.69 -0.49
CA THR A 167 -4.26 -27.39 0.46
C THR A 167 -3.71 -27.09 1.85
N GLY A 168 -4.44 -26.32 2.65
CA GLY A 168 -4.06 -26.07 4.04
C GLY A 168 -3.93 -27.36 4.84
N SER A 169 -4.85 -28.32 4.65
CA SER A 169 -4.75 -29.63 5.30
C SER A 169 -3.50 -30.41 4.91
N THR A 170 -3.08 -30.37 3.63
CA THR A 170 -1.84 -31.06 3.20
C THR A 170 -0.59 -30.47 3.85
N VAL A 171 -0.56 -29.16 4.11
CA VAL A 171 0.55 -28.52 4.85
C VAL A 171 0.60 -29.03 6.29
N ILE A 172 -0.55 -29.10 6.96
CA ILE A 172 -0.64 -29.56 8.36
C ILE A 172 -0.26 -31.05 8.46
N ASP A 173 -0.79 -31.87 7.55
CA ASP A 173 -0.49 -33.31 7.50
C ASP A 173 1.00 -33.55 7.27
N TRP A 174 1.62 -32.78 6.38
CA TRP A 174 3.05 -32.85 6.13
C TRP A 174 3.87 -32.51 7.38
N LEU A 175 3.53 -31.40 8.06
CA LEU A 175 4.22 -30.96 9.27
C LEU A 175 4.18 -32.01 10.38
N ILE A 176 3.05 -32.71 10.53
CA ILE A 176 2.91 -33.81 11.49
C ILE A 176 3.70 -35.03 11.04
N SER A 177 3.60 -35.42 9.76
CA SER A 177 4.28 -36.60 9.21
C SER A 177 5.81 -36.51 9.31
N LYS A 178 6.37 -35.31 9.21
CA LYS A 178 7.81 -35.03 9.34
C LYS A 178 8.23 -34.70 10.78
N ALA A 179 7.34 -34.93 11.76
CA ALA A 179 7.53 -34.64 13.17
C ALA A 179 7.97 -33.19 13.46
N LYS A 180 7.58 -32.24 12.59
CA LYS A 180 7.78 -30.79 12.80
C LYS A 180 6.70 -30.21 13.71
N ALA A 181 5.54 -30.87 13.79
CA ALA A 181 4.44 -30.57 14.72
C ALA A 181 3.99 -31.84 15.44
N ARG A 182 3.65 -31.73 16.73
CA ARG A 182 3.14 -32.85 17.55
C ARG A 182 1.64 -33.10 17.35
N ASN A 183 0.91 -32.08 16.92
CA ASN A 183 -0.53 -32.14 16.69
C ASN A 183 -0.96 -31.09 15.65
N ARG A 184 -2.21 -31.18 15.19
CA ARG A 184 -2.76 -30.25 14.18
C ARG A 184 -2.72 -28.80 14.63
N GLN A 185 -2.92 -28.54 15.92
CA GLN A 185 -2.89 -27.19 16.46
C GLN A 185 -1.49 -26.56 16.36
N GLU A 186 -0.43 -27.31 16.69
CA GLU A 186 0.95 -26.87 16.53
C GLU A 186 1.34 -26.74 15.05
N GLY A 187 0.86 -27.65 14.20
CA GLY A 187 1.02 -27.56 12.75
C GLY A 187 0.38 -26.28 12.20
N LEU A 188 -0.83 -25.96 12.64
CA LEU A 188 -1.56 -24.76 12.25
C LEU A 188 -0.80 -23.49 12.65
N MET A 189 -0.20 -23.49 13.84
CA MET A 189 0.63 -22.37 14.30
C MET A 189 1.87 -22.18 13.43
N LEU A 190 2.57 -23.26 13.07
CA LEU A 190 3.74 -23.21 12.19
C LEU A 190 3.38 -22.74 10.78
N ALA A 191 2.32 -23.31 10.20
CA ALA A 191 1.83 -22.97 8.88
C ALA A 191 1.33 -21.51 8.81
N THR A 192 0.66 -21.03 9.86
CA THR A 192 0.27 -19.62 10.00
C THR A 192 1.50 -18.72 10.15
N GLY A 193 2.56 -19.16 10.82
CA GLY A 193 3.84 -18.45 10.87
C GLY A 193 4.47 -18.30 9.48
N LEU A 194 4.51 -19.39 8.70
CA LEU A 194 5.01 -19.38 7.32
C LEU A 194 4.20 -18.44 6.40
N LEU A 195 2.87 -18.40 6.56
CA LEU A 195 1.99 -17.47 5.85
C LEU A 195 2.28 -16.01 6.20
N ASN A 196 2.41 -15.68 7.49
CA ASN A 196 2.63 -14.30 7.96
C ASN A 196 4.01 -13.75 7.59
N GLU A 197 5.05 -14.59 7.55
CA GLU A 197 6.38 -14.22 7.07
C GLU A 197 6.49 -14.20 5.53
N GLY A 198 5.42 -14.58 4.83
CA GLY A 198 5.31 -14.50 3.38
C GLY A 198 5.92 -15.67 2.61
N PHE A 199 6.33 -16.74 3.29
CA PHE A 199 6.80 -17.97 2.64
C PHE A 199 5.67 -18.70 1.92
N LEU A 200 4.47 -18.69 2.52
CA LEU A 200 3.24 -19.17 1.90
C LEU A 200 2.37 -17.98 1.51
N GLN A 201 1.58 -18.16 0.46
CA GLN A 201 0.62 -17.16 0.00
C GLN A 201 -0.76 -17.81 -0.18
N PRO A 202 -1.86 -17.11 0.15
CA PRO A 202 -3.21 -17.64 0.02
C PRO A 202 -3.69 -17.62 -1.45
N ALA A 203 -4.29 -18.71 -1.90
CA ALA A 203 -4.95 -18.82 -3.20
C ALA A 203 -6.46 -19.11 -3.04
N GLY A 204 -7.26 -18.55 -3.94
CA GLY A 204 -8.71 -18.68 -3.90
C GLY A 204 -9.38 -17.84 -2.82
N ASP A 205 -10.69 -17.62 -2.98
CA ASP A 205 -11.42 -16.60 -2.22
C ASP A 205 -11.58 -16.99 -0.73
N LEU A 206 -11.65 -18.29 -0.43
CA LEU A 206 -11.69 -18.80 0.94
C LEU A 206 -10.41 -18.49 1.73
N SER A 207 -9.24 -18.83 1.18
CA SER A 207 -7.95 -18.60 1.83
C SER A 207 -7.61 -17.12 1.91
N LYS A 208 -7.96 -16.34 0.87
CA LYS A 208 -7.75 -14.89 0.86
C LYS A 208 -8.66 -14.18 1.84
N GLY A 209 -9.94 -14.54 1.90
CA GLY A 209 -10.86 -14.02 2.91
C GLY A 209 -10.37 -14.29 4.34
N ALA A 210 -9.77 -15.44 4.60
CA ALA A 210 -9.16 -15.75 5.89
C ALA A 210 -7.83 -15.00 6.16
N ALA A 211 -7.08 -14.67 5.11
CA ALA A 211 -5.84 -13.90 5.22
C ALA A 211 -6.09 -12.38 5.33
N GLU A 212 -7.15 -11.86 4.72
CA GLU A 212 -7.46 -10.44 4.57
C GLU A 212 -8.61 -9.95 5.47
N GLY A 213 -9.56 -10.83 5.83
CA GLY A 213 -10.80 -10.47 6.54
C GLY A 213 -10.68 -10.36 8.07
N GLY A 214 -9.50 -10.57 8.65
CA GLY A 214 -9.28 -10.64 10.09
C GLY A 214 -8.15 -9.76 10.62
N ALA A 215 -8.07 -9.60 11.95
CA ALA A 215 -6.99 -8.86 12.62
C ALA A 215 -5.61 -9.55 12.54
N GLU A 216 -5.58 -10.83 12.13
CA GLU A 216 -4.41 -11.67 11.88
C GLU A 216 -4.71 -12.58 10.68
N SER A 217 -3.72 -12.74 9.78
CA SER A 217 -3.81 -13.72 8.69
C SER A 217 -3.60 -15.11 9.28
N VAL A 218 -4.60 -15.99 9.09
CA VAL A 218 -4.61 -17.36 9.63
C VAL A 218 -4.68 -18.34 8.48
N LEU A 219 -3.80 -19.34 8.51
CA LEU A 219 -3.91 -20.45 7.58
C LEU A 219 -5.10 -21.33 7.99
N LEU A 220 -5.93 -21.72 7.04
CA LEU A 220 -7.08 -22.58 7.28
C LEU A 220 -6.67 -24.03 7.09
N ASP A 221 -6.83 -24.84 8.14
CA ASP A 221 -6.66 -26.29 8.07
C ASP A 221 -7.88 -26.95 7.42
N GLN A 222 -8.04 -26.77 6.11
CA GLN A 222 -9.16 -27.27 5.32
C GLN A 222 -8.68 -27.75 3.94
N PRO A 223 -9.31 -28.78 3.35
CA PRO A 223 -8.98 -29.26 2.00
C PRO A 223 -9.36 -28.24 0.91
N ASP A 224 -10.31 -27.36 1.22
CA ASP A 224 -10.82 -26.35 0.31
C ASP A 224 -10.03 -25.03 0.32
N ALA A 225 -9.10 -24.88 1.27
CA ALA A 225 -8.26 -23.70 1.40
C ALA A 225 -6.94 -23.91 0.64
N LEU A 226 -6.75 -23.15 -0.43
CA LEU A 226 -5.59 -23.27 -1.31
C LEU A 226 -4.47 -22.30 -0.89
N TYR A 227 -3.24 -22.75 -1.03
CA TYR A 227 -2.02 -21.99 -0.75
C TYR A 227 -0.94 -22.35 -1.78
N TYR A 228 0.03 -21.46 -1.96
CA TYR A 228 1.18 -21.66 -2.84
C TYR A 228 2.46 -21.15 -2.20
N PHE A 229 3.61 -21.66 -2.64
CA PHE A 229 4.91 -21.12 -2.23
C PHE A 229 5.17 -19.79 -2.94
N ALA A 230 5.70 -18.79 -2.24
CA ALA A 230 5.86 -17.44 -2.80
C ALA A 230 6.74 -17.37 -4.07
N ASP A 231 7.61 -18.36 -4.29
CA ASP A 231 8.53 -18.46 -5.43
C ASP A 231 8.18 -19.59 -6.41
N SER A 232 7.00 -20.21 -6.29
CA SER A 232 6.54 -21.35 -7.13
C SER A 232 6.19 -20.99 -8.58
N GLY A 233 6.18 -19.70 -8.93
CA GLY A 233 5.63 -19.27 -10.22
C GLY A 233 4.12 -19.48 -10.33
N PHE A 234 3.42 -19.54 -9.19
CA PHE A 234 1.97 -19.70 -9.10
C PHE A 234 1.21 -18.85 -10.13
N PHE A 235 0.29 -19.50 -10.83
CA PHE A 235 -0.69 -18.85 -11.69
C PHE A 235 -2.05 -19.51 -11.52
N CYS A 236 -3.10 -18.69 -11.52
CA CYS A 236 -4.46 -19.19 -11.54
C CYS A 236 -5.17 -18.74 -12.83
N GLU A 237 -5.43 -19.71 -13.69
CA GLU A 237 -6.24 -19.57 -14.90
C GLU A 237 -7.71 -19.34 -14.47
N GLY A 238 -8.26 -18.18 -14.80
CA GLY A 238 -9.59 -17.76 -14.35
C GLY A 238 -9.62 -16.90 -13.08
N TYR A 239 -8.45 -16.57 -12.50
CA TYR A 239 -8.30 -15.52 -11.48
C TYR A 239 -8.16 -14.15 -12.13
N SER A 240 -9.20 -13.75 -12.85
CA SER A 240 -9.43 -12.34 -13.13
C SER A 240 -9.91 -11.72 -11.83
N SER A 241 -9.00 -11.14 -11.04
CA SER A 241 -9.43 -10.11 -10.10
C SER A 241 -10.01 -8.98 -10.95
N ASP A 242 -11.25 -8.57 -10.71
CA ASP A 242 -11.91 -7.54 -11.52
C ASP A 242 -11.05 -6.26 -11.60
N GLU A 243 -10.27 -5.94 -10.55
CA GLU A 243 -9.28 -4.84 -10.53
C GLU A 243 -8.05 -5.09 -11.43
N ASP A 244 -7.41 -6.27 -11.35
CA ASP A 244 -6.28 -6.60 -12.24
C ASP A 244 -6.71 -6.75 -13.70
N THR A 245 -7.98 -7.09 -13.94
CA THR A 245 -8.55 -7.24 -15.27
C THR A 245 -8.84 -5.87 -15.87
N ILE A 246 -9.46 -4.95 -15.12
CA ILE A 246 -9.69 -3.57 -15.55
C ILE A 246 -8.35 -2.87 -15.82
N VAL A 247 -7.36 -3.04 -14.95
CA VAL A 247 -6.01 -2.48 -15.14
C VAL A 247 -5.32 -3.15 -16.34
N LYS A 248 -5.28 -4.48 -16.46
CA LYS A 248 -4.70 -5.13 -17.65
C LYS A 248 -5.43 -4.77 -18.95
N GLU A 249 -6.74 -4.52 -18.89
CA GLU A 249 -7.52 -4.06 -20.05
C GLU A 249 -7.17 -2.61 -20.43
N GLU A 250 -7.11 -1.65 -19.48
CA GLU A 250 -6.70 -0.26 -19.80
C GLU A 250 -5.27 -0.18 -20.36
N PHE A 251 -4.41 -1.13 -20.00
CA PHE A 251 -3.02 -1.22 -20.44
C PHE A 251 -2.80 -1.97 -21.76
N ARG A 252 -3.82 -2.65 -22.31
CA ARG A 252 -3.66 -3.50 -23.51
C ARG A 252 -3.44 -2.69 -24.80
N GLY A 253 -3.87 -1.42 -24.82
CA GLY A 253 -3.75 -0.56 -25.99
C GLY A 253 -2.29 -0.25 -26.34
N ALA A 254 -2.00 -0.20 -27.63
CA ALA A 254 -0.68 0.13 -28.15
C ALA A 254 -0.33 1.58 -27.82
N ILE A 255 0.94 1.84 -27.49
CA ILE A 255 1.40 3.18 -27.17
C ILE A 255 1.44 4.02 -28.46
N VAL A 256 0.59 5.02 -28.55
CA VAL A 256 0.52 5.96 -29.69
C VAL A 256 1.49 7.12 -29.51
N LYS A 257 1.59 7.65 -28.29
CA LYS A 257 2.47 8.78 -27.96
C LYS A 257 2.85 8.74 -26.49
N GLN A 258 4.08 9.16 -26.20
CA GLN A 258 4.56 9.38 -24.85
C GLN A 258 5.37 10.67 -24.76
N GLY A 259 5.36 11.32 -23.60
CA GLY A 259 6.11 12.56 -23.38
C GLY A 259 5.77 13.23 -22.05
N CYS A 260 6.49 14.28 -21.70
CA CYS A 260 6.32 14.98 -20.43
C CYS A 260 5.49 16.25 -20.63
N LEU A 261 4.42 16.40 -19.85
CA LEU A 261 3.59 17.60 -19.83
C LEU A 261 3.48 18.13 -18.39
N LEU A 262 3.19 19.42 -18.25
CA LEU A 262 2.75 19.97 -16.97
C LEU A 262 1.26 19.69 -16.81
N LYS A 263 0.88 19.15 -15.66
CA LYS A 263 -0.52 18.86 -15.29
C LYS A 263 -0.95 19.71 -14.12
N GLN A 264 -2.14 20.31 -14.22
CA GLN A 264 -2.78 20.96 -13.08
C GLN A 264 -3.31 19.91 -12.10
N GLY A 265 -3.00 20.08 -10.82
CA GLY A 265 -3.56 19.26 -9.74
C GLY A 265 -5.05 19.53 -9.53
N HIS A 266 -5.82 18.47 -9.28
CA HIS A 266 -7.28 18.55 -9.15
C HIS A 266 -7.71 19.21 -7.83
N ARG A 267 -7.10 18.81 -6.69
CA ARG A 267 -7.38 19.37 -5.34
C ARG A 267 -6.59 20.64 -4.99
N ARG A 268 -5.35 20.73 -5.48
CA ARG A 268 -4.51 21.93 -5.36
C ARG A 268 -4.08 22.27 -6.77
N LYS A 269 -4.44 23.46 -7.25
CA LYS A 269 -4.25 23.93 -8.63
C LYS A 269 -2.77 24.25 -8.96
N ASN A 270 -1.85 23.44 -8.45
CA ASN A 270 -0.42 23.53 -8.71
C ASN A 270 -0.10 22.72 -9.96
N TRP A 271 0.91 23.18 -10.70
CA TRP A 271 1.42 22.51 -11.88
C TRP A 271 2.54 21.54 -11.54
N LYS A 272 2.51 20.33 -12.11
CA LYS A 272 3.57 19.33 -11.93
C LYS A 272 3.88 18.63 -13.25
N VAL A 273 5.16 18.41 -13.50
CA VAL A 273 5.61 17.61 -14.64
C VAL A 273 5.19 16.15 -14.43
N ARG A 274 4.61 15.54 -15.45
CA ARG A 274 4.18 14.15 -15.49
C ARG A 274 4.55 13.56 -16.83
N LYS A 275 5.02 12.30 -16.83
CA LYS A 275 5.17 11.53 -18.07
C LYS A 275 3.82 10.95 -18.43
N PHE A 276 3.28 11.31 -19.59
CA PHE A 276 2.03 10.80 -20.13
C PHE A 276 2.29 9.73 -21.18
N ILE A 277 1.47 8.69 -21.18
CA ILE A 277 1.46 7.59 -22.16
C ILE A 277 0.03 7.46 -22.68
N LEU A 278 -0.15 7.78 -23.96
CA LEU A 278 -1.40 7.65 -24.70
C LEU A 278 -1.49 6.27 -25.36
N ARG A 279 -2.59 5.56 -25.15
CA ARG A 279 -2.90 4.24 -25.70
C ARG A 279 -4.18 4.28 -26.53
N ASP A 280 -4.23 3.49 -27.60
CA ASP A 280 -5.32 3.52 -28.59
C ASP A 280 -6.56 2.68 -28.25
N ASP A 281 -6.41 1.41 -27.86
CA ASP A 281 -7.53 0.50 -27.58
C ASP A 281 -7.32 -0.43 -26.37
N PRO A 282 -7.97 -0.16 -25.22
CA PRO A 282 -8.95 0.89 -25.02
C PRO A 282 -8.28 2.27 -24.94
N ALA A 283 -9.03 3.30 -25.30
CA ALA A 283 -8.53 4.67 -25.40
C ALA A 283 -8.29 5.29 -24.03
N TYR A 284 -7.03 5.28 -23.59
CA TYR A 284 -6.62 5.78 -22.28
C TYR A 284 -5.34 6.62 -22.35
N ILE A 285 -5.23 7.57 -21.42
CA ILE A 285 -3.96 8.21 -21.08
C ILE A 285 -3.58 7.84 -19.65
N HIS A 286 -2.39 7.31 -19.47
CA HIS A 286 -1.80 7.05 -18.15
C HIS A 286 -0.71 8.07 -17.87
N TYR A 287 -0.61 8.55 -16.62
CA TYR A 287 0.44 9.50 -16.26
C TYR A 287 1.23 9.08 -15.02
N TYR A 288 2.54 9.32 -15.06
CA TYR A 288 3.51 8.81 -14.09
C TYR A 288 4.35 9.92 -13.47
N ASP A 289 4.98 9.60 -12.34
CA ASP A 289 6.08 10.40 -11.79
C ASP A 289 7.34 10.11 -12.62
N PRO A 290 7.90 11.10 -13.35
CA PRO A 290 9.08 10.88 -14.19
C PRO A 290 10.30 10.34 -13.41
N GLY A 291 10.36 10.56 -12.09
CA GLY A 291 11.46 10.15 -11.24
C GLY A 291 11.27 8.80 -10.52
N LYS A 292 10.17 8.06 -10.75
CA LYS A 292 9.86 6.82 -9.99
C LYS A 292 9.63 5.56 -10.85
N GLY A 293 9.95 5.61 -12.15
CA GLY A 293 9.74 4.49 -13.07
C GLY A 293 8.27 4.29 -13.48
N GLU A 294 8.05 3.43 -14.48
CA GLU A 294 6.75 3.23 -15.15
C GLU A 294 5.90 2.09 -14.55
N ILE A 295 6.20 1.68 -13.32
CA ILE A 295 5.60 0.48 -12.72
C ILE A 295 4.15 0.72 -12.31
N ASN A 296 3.83 1.90 -11.76
CA ASN A 296 2.48 2.24 -11.29
C ASN A 296 2.07 3.64 -11.78
N PRO A 297 0.95 3.80 -12.51
CA PRO A 297 0.46 5.11 -12.89
C PRO A 297 0.02 5.91 -11.65
N LEU A 298 0.21 7.23 -11.69
CA LEU A 298 -0.38 8.16 -10.71
C LEU A 298 -1.86 8.44 -10.99
N GLY A 299 -2.34 8.03 -12.16
CA GLY A 299 -3.74 8.06 -12.57
C GLY A 299 -3.89 7.80 -14.06
N SER A 300 -5.13 7.57 -14.46
CA SER A 300 -5.54 7.36 -15.84
C SER A 300 -6.62 8.38 -16.25
N ILE A 301 -6.80 8.55 -17.55
CA ILE A 301 -7.84 9.38 -18.17
C ILE A 301 -8.46 8.52 -19.26
N HIS A 302 -9.72 8.13 -19.08
CA HIS A 302 -10.49 7.44 -20.11
C HIS A 302 -10.90 8.44 -21.18
N LEU A 303 -10.56 8.15 -22.44
CA LEU A 303 -10.73 9.10 -23.53
C LEU A 303 -12.02 8.89 -24.33
N ARG A 304 -12.73 7.77 -24.14
CA ARG A 304 -13.99 7.54 -24.85
C ARG A 304 -15.01 8.61 -24.47
N GLY A 305 -15.52 9.31 -25.48
CA GLY A 305 -16.45 10.43 -25.26
C GLY A 305 -15.80 11.68 -24.64
N SER A 306 -14.48 11.70 -24.48
CA SER A 306 -13.75 12.89 -24.05
C SER A 306 -13.62 13.91 -25.18
N VAL A 307 -13.52 15.18 -24.80
CA VAL A 307 -13.29 16.31 -25.69
C VAL A 307 -11.94 16.92 -25.32
N VAL A 308 -11.08 17.14 -26.33
CA VAL A 308 -9.79 17.82 -26.15
C VAL A 308 -9.77 19.12 -26.93
N THR A 309 -9.42 20.22 -26.27
CA THR A 309 -9.45 21.58 -26.84
C THR A 309 -8.19 22.37 -26.46
N ALA A 310 -7.74 23.24 -27.37
CA ALA A 310 -6.72 24.24 -27.02
C ALA A 310 -7.36 25.32 -26.13
N VAL A 311 -6.63 25.76 -25.11
CA VAL A 311 -7.09 26.77 -24.17
C VAL A 311 -6.03 27.86 -24.07
N GLU A 312 -6.44 29.13 -24.06
CA GLU A 312 -5.51 30.26 -23.95
C GLU A 312 -5.38 30.74 -22.49
N HIS A 313 -6.38 30.46 -21.65
CA HIS A 313 -6.42 30.87 -20.24
C HIS A 313 -7.32 29.95 -19.42
N ILE A 314 -6.87 29.59 -18.21
CA ILE A 314 -7.64 28.77 -17.28
C ILE A 314 -8.50 29.67 -16.39
N PRO A 315 -9.82 29.39 -16.24
CA PRO A 315 -10.68 30.08 -15.29
C PRO A 315 -10.09 30.04 -13.88
N ASP A 316 -10.15 31.15 -13.14
CA ASP A 316 -9.67 31.28 -11.74
C ASP A 316 -8.16 31.12 -11.49
N ALA A 317 -7.33 31.02 -12.53
CA ALA A 317 -5.87 31.06 -12.38
C ALA A 317 -5.37 32.51 -12.25
N LYS A 318 -4.45 32.77 -11.31
CA LYS A 318 -3.72 34.04 -11.28
C LYS A 318 -2.93 34.15 -12.59
N LYS A 319 -3.15 35.24 -13.34
CA LYS A 319 -2.63 35.52 -14.71
C LYS A 319 -1.12 35.28 -14.94
N HIS A 320 -0.31 35.14 -13.89
CA HIS A 320 1.16 35.17 -13.99
C HIS A 320 1.88 33.82 -13.85
N ASP A 321 1.19 32.70 -13.59
CA ASP A 321 1.90 31.45 -13.26
C ASP A 321 2.10 30.49 -14.43
N VAL A 322 1.30 30.56 -15.51
CA VAL A 322 1.41 29.66 -16.67
C VAL A 322 0.95 30.35 -17.95
N GLU A 323 1.89 30.79 -18.79
CA GLU A 323 1.61 31.35 -20.11
C GLU A 323 1.91 30.35 -21.22
N GLY A 324 0.96 30.21 -22.16
CA GLY A 324 1.15 29.54 -23.45
C GLY A 324 1.05 28.02 -23.43
N ASN A 325 0.73 27.45 -24.61
CA ASN A 325 0.73 26.01 -24.91
C ASN A 325 -0.18 25.14 -24.02
N LEU A 326 -1.26 25.73 -23.53
CA LEU A 326 -2.28 25.06 -22.75
C LEU A 326 -3.31 24.34 -23.62
N PHE A 327 -3.79 23.22 -23.09
CA PHE A 327 -4.92 22.48 -23.62
C PHE A 327 -5.66 21.76 -22.49
N GLU A 328 -6.90 21.42 -22.75
CA GLU A 328 -7.79 20.79 -21.80
C GLU A 328 -8.35 19.50 -22.36
N ILE A 329 -8.53 18.50 -21.49
CA ILE A 329 -9.30 17.29 -21.76
C ILE A 329 -10.49 17.29 -20.80
N ILE A 330 -11.69 17.30 -21.36
CA ILE A 330 -12.95 17.14 -20.63
C ILE A 330 -13.41 15.71 -20.88
N THR A 331 -13.53 14.94 -19.81
CA THR A 331 -13.96 13.54 -19.85
C THR A 331 -15.48 13.43 -19.91
N SER A 332 -16.01 12.23 -20.22
CA SER A 332 -17.46 12.02 -20.35
C SER A 332 -18.25 12.25 -19.05
N ASP A 333 -17.57 12.16 -17.90
CA ASP A 333 -18.08 12.46 -16.56
C ASP A 333 -17.83 13.92 -16.13
N ASP A 334 -17.52 14.81 -17.08
CA ASP A 334 -17.29 16.24 -16.85
C ASP A 334 -16.07 16.53 -15.96
N THR A 335 -15.09 15.62 -15.90
CA THR A 335 -13.81 15.89 -15.22
C THR A 335 -12.85 16.63 -16.15
N HIS A 336 -12.43 17.82 -15.72
CA HIS A 336 -11.51 18.71 -16.45
C HIS A 336 -10.03 18.47 -16.12
N TYR A 337 -9.22 18.25 -17.15
CA TYR A 337 -7.77 18.08 -17.06
C TYR A 337 -7.05 19.16 -17.85
N PHE A 338 -6.44 20.12 -17.16
CA PHE A 338 -5.60 21.14 -17.77
C PHE A 338 -4.14 20.67 -17.86
N LEU A 339 -3.60 20.77 -19.07
CA LEU A 339 -2.27 20.33 -19.46
C LEU A 339 -1.53 21.44 -20.20
N GLN A 340 -0.22 21.50 -20.05
CA GLN A 340 0.65 22.42 -20.77
C GLN A 340 1.79 21.66 -21.44
N ALA A 341 1.97 21.89 -22.73
CA ALA A 341 3.10 21.39 -23.50
C ALA A 341 4.28 22.38 -23.47
N ALA A 342 5.48 21.89 -23.77
CA ALA A 342 6.67 22.75 -23.81
C ALA A 342 6.63 23.72 -25.00
N THR A 343 6.05 23.28 -26.14
CA THR A 343 5.96 24.08 -27.38
C THR A 343 4.55 24.05 -27.98
N ALA A 344 4.28 25.00 -28.88
CA ALA A 344 3.00 25.07 -29.59
C ALA A 344 2.81 23.87 -30.53
N GLU A 345 3.90 23.39 -31.12
CA GLU A 345 3.97 22.20 -31.96
C GLU A 345 3.64 20.96 -31.14
N GLU A 346 4.25 20.80 -29.98
CA GLU A 346 4.00 19.68 -29.09
C GLU A 346 2.54 19.68 -28.60
N ARG A 347 1.98 20.86 -28.26
CA ARG A 347 0.55 21.03 -27.96
C ARG A 347 -0.32 20.52 -29.11
N LYS A 348 -0.06 20.97 -30.34
CA LYS A 348 -0.84 20.58 -31.53
C LYS A 348 -0.77 19.06 -31.77
N GLU A 349 0.39 18.46 -31.58
CA GLU A 349 0.57 17.01 -31.69
C GLU A 349 -0.23 16.25 -30.64
N TRP A 350 -0.13 16.63 -29.36
CA TRP A 350 -0.88 15.98 -28.29
C TRP A 350 -2.40 16.07 -28.52
N ILE A 351 -2.91 17.26 -28.85
CA ILE A 351 -4.35 17.44 -29.17
C ILE A 351 -4.76 16.53 -30.33
N ARG A 352 -3.98 16.49 -31.41
CA ARG A 352 -4.28 15.66 -32.59
C ARG A 352 -4.30 14.16 -32.26
N SER A 353 -3.29 13.67 -31.54
CA SER A 353 -3.19 12.26 -31.16
C SER A 353 -4.34 11.85 -30.21
N ILE A 354 -4.63 12.67 -29.20
CA ILE A 354 -5.71 12.42 -28.24
C ILE A 354 -7.06 12.44 -28.96
N HIS A 355 -7.29 13.41 -29.84
CA HIS A 355 -8.53 13.51 -30.60
C HIS A 355 -8.76 12.30 -31.52
N THR A 356 -7.68 11.79 -32.14
CA THR A 356 -7.74 10.59 -32.98
C THR A 356 -8.12 9.36 -32.15
N VAL A 357 -7.41 9.14 -31.04
CA VAL A 357 -7.64 8.01 -30.13
C VAL A 357 -9.04 8.06 -29.49
N ALA A 358 -9.48 9.23 -29.03
CA ALA A 358 -10.80 9.41 -28.41
C ALA A 358 -11.97 9.09 -29.37
N LYS A 359 -11.75 9.25 -30.68
CA LYS A 359 -12.72 8.91 -31.74
C LYS A 359 -12.66 7.45 -32.18
N SER A 360 -11.49 6.83 -32.15
CA SER A 360 -11.28 5.47 -32.69
C SER A 360 -11.30 4.35 -31.65
N GLY A 361 -11.05 4.66 -30.37
CA GLY A 361 -11.05 3.66 -29.29
C GLY A 361 -12.44 3.06 -29.05
N LYS A 362 -12.52 1.73 -29.05
CA LYS A 362 -13.79 1.01 -28.93
C LYS A 362 -14.19 0.71 -27.49
#